data_AF-A0A5S6QGS7-F1
#
_entry.id   AF-A0A5S6QGS7-F1
#
_cell.length_a   1.000
_cell.length_b   1.000
_cell.length_c   1.000
_cell.angle_alpha   90.00
_cell.angle_beta   90.00
_cell.angle_gamma   90.00
#
_symmetry.space_group_name_H-M   'P 1'
#
loop_
_entity.id
_entity.type
_entity.pdbx_description
1 polymer ?
#
loop_
_entity_poly.entity_id
_entity_poly.type
_entity_poly.pdbx_seq_one_letter_code
_entity_poly.pdbx_strand_id
1 'polypeptide(L)'
;MECFRLKLLLPWLESSIHDGATDAATHNAVAKIYIDSNNNPERFLHENPHYDSAVIGKYCQHRDPHLACIAYERGQCDMELIHVCNENSLFKSLSRYMVRRRDPGFWAHVLQEGNSYRRPLIDQVVQTALSETQDPDDITVTVKAFMTADLPNELIEILEKVVLDNPSFGEHRNLQNLLILTAIKADHSHVMEYIQRLDNYDAPDVANITITFELYEEAFAIFKKFNVNTSAIKVLIDNIKNLDRAYEFAERCNEPEVWSLLAGAQLRNNVVKYMINPLAEGEDAQL
;
A
#
# COMPACT_ATOMS: atom_id res chain seq x y z
N MET A 1 -22.61 5.46 -44.94
CA MET A 1 -22.55 6.63 -45.85
C MET A 1 -22.20 7.94 -45.14
N GLU A 2 -22.37 8.07 -43.81
CA GLU A 2 -22.05 9.31 -43.07
C GLU A 2 -20.54 9.59 -42.87
N CYS A 3 -19.71 8.55 -42.75
CA CYS A 3 -18.25 8.71 -42.55
C CYS A 3 -17.51 9.41 -43.70
N PHE A 4 -18.03 9.38 -44.94
CA PHE A 4 -17.36 10.02 -46.09
C PHE A 4 -17.65 11.52 -46.21
N ARG A 5 -18.81 12.00 -45.69
CA ARG A 5 -19.16 13.43 -45.72
C ARG A 5 -18.41 14.24 -44.67
N LEU A 6 -18.13 13.63 -43.52
CA LEU A 6 -17.41 14.26 -42.41
C LEU A 6 -15.93 14.51 -42.71
N LYS A 7 -15.26 13.61 -43.46
CA LYS A 7 -13.86 13.79 -43.87
C LYS A 7 -13.62 15.01 -44.77
N LEU A 8 -14.62 15.43 -45.54
CA LEU A 8 -14.53 16.60 -46.42
C LEU A 8 -14.54 17.93 -45.65
N LEU A 9 -15.09 17.94 -44.43
CA LEU A 9 -15.18 19.11 -43.57
C LEU A 9 -13.99 19.25 -42.62
N LEU A 10 -13.12 18.23 -42.54
CA LEU A 10 -11.97 18.22 -41.63
C LEU A 10 -11.09 19.48 -41.75
N PRO A 11 -10.67 19.94 -42.95
CA PRO A 11 -9.81 21.12 -43.06
C PRO A 11 -10.49 22.41 -42.57
N TRP A 12 -11.82 22.50 -42.76
CA TRP A 12 -12.61 23.65 -42.31
C TRP A 12 -12.79 23.64 -40.79
N LEU A 13 -13.03 22.47 -40.21
CA LEU A 13 -13.14 22.29 -38.76
C LEU A 13 -11.80 22.52 -38.05
N GLU A 14 -10.69 22.04 -38.61
CA GLU A 14 -9.33 22.28 -38.09
C GLU A 14 -8.96 23.78 -38.15
N SER A 15 -9.29 24.46 -39.24
CA SER A 15 -9.13 25.92 -39.34
C SER A 15 -9.97 26.63 -38.27
N SER A 16 -11.21 26.20 -38.05
CA SER A 16 -12.08 26.79 -37.04
C SER A 16 -11.54 26.60 -35.61
N ILE A 17 -10.93 25.44 -35.31
CA ILE A 17 -10.24 25.20 -34.04
C ILE A 17 -8.99 26.08 -33.91
N HIS A 18 -8.22 26.23 -35.00
CA HIS A 18 -7.03 27.10 -35.02
C HIS A 18 -7.39 28.58 -34.84
N ASP A 19 -8.53 29.00 -35.38
CA ASP A 19 -9.09 30.35 -35.23
C ASP A 19 -9.67 30.61 -33.82
N GLY A 20 -9.58 29.62 -32.91
CA GLY A 20 -9.94 29.76 -31.50
C GLY A 20 -11.40 29.43 -31.18
N ALA A 21 -12.11 28.71 -32.04
CA ALA A 21 -13.44 28.21 -31.69
C ALA A 21 -13.35 27.29 -30.47
N THR A 22 -14.21 27.50 -29.48
CA THR A 22 -14.30 26.68 -28.26
C THR A 22 -15.56 25.83 -28.21
N ASP A 23 -16.31 25.79 -29.32
CA ASP A 23 -17.57 25.07 -29.40
C ASP A 23 -17.35 23.55 -29.33
N ALA A 24 -17.91 22.92 -28.30
CA ALA A 24 -17.82 21.49 -28.07
C ALA A 24 -18.32 20.68 -29.28
N ALA A 25 -19.29 21.17 -30.04
CA ALA A 25 -19.80 20.48 -31.22
C ALA A 25 -18.73 20.34 -32.33
N THR A 26 -17.95 21.40 -32.57
CA THR A 26 -16.85 21.44 -33.55
C THR A 26 -15.73 20.49 -33.14
N HIS A 27 -15.33 20.54 -31.86
CA HIS A 27 -14.30 19.68 -31.32
C HIS A 27 -14.72 18.21 -31.28
N ASN A 28 -16.00 17.93 -30.97
CA ASN A 28 -16.57 16.58 -31.02
C ASN A 28 -16.58 16.01 -32.44
N ALA A 29 -16.92 16.84 -33.44
CA ALA A 29 -16.91 16.42 -34.83
C ALA A 29 -15.49 16.05 -35.30
N VAL A 30 -14.47 16.87 -34.96
CA VAL A 30 -13.07 16.57 -35.28
C VAL A 30 -12.59 15.31 -34.55
N ALA A 31 -12.88 15.16 -33.26
CA ALA A 31 -12.55 13.95 -32.51
C ALA A 31 -13.10 12.69 -33.19
N LYS A 32 -14.39 12.69 -33.56
CA LYS A 32 -15.02 11.57 -34.27
C LYS A 32 -14.35 11.28 -35.61
N ILE A 33 -13.95 12.31 -36.36
CA ILE A 33 -13.25 12.12 -37.64
C ILE A 33 -11.86 11.54 -37.44
N TYR A 34 -11.10 11.99 -36.44
CA TYR A 34 -9.77 11.45 -36.13
C TYR A 34 -9.82 10.01 -35.63
N ILE A 35 -10.82 9.66 -34.82
CA ILE A 35 -11.09 8.27 -34.41
C ILE A 35 -11.43 7.42 -35.64
N ASP A 36 -12.35 7.89 -36.49
CA ASP A 36 -12.76 7.17 -37.71
C ASP A 36 -11.65 7.06 -38.77
N SER A 37 -10.71 7.99 -38.78
CA SER A 37 -9.59 8.04 -39.73
C SER A 37 -8.30 7.46 -39.17
N ASN A 38 -8.31 7.00 -37.90
CA ASN A 38 -7.14 6.57 -37.15
C ASN A 38 -5.95 7.54 -37.24
N ASN A 39 -6.23 8.84 -37.19
CA ASN A 39 -5.20 9.89 -37.30
C ASN A 39 -4.83 10.40 -35.90
N ASN A 40 -3.91 9.69 -35.23
CA ASN A 40 -3.41 10.01 -33.89
C ASN A 40 -4.50 10.48 -32.90
N PRO A 41 -5.61 9.72 -32.75
CA PRO A 41 -6.74 10.15 -31.92
C PRO A 41 -6.35 10.35 -30.45
N GLU A 42 -5.41 9.57 -29.92
CA GLU A 42 -4.92 9.70 -28.55
C GLU A 42 -4.34 11.08 -28.26
N ARG A 43 -3.49 11.58 -29.15
CA ARG A 43 -2.86 12.91 -29.02
C ARG A 43 -3.91 14.00 -29.00
N PHE A 44 -4.90 13.92 -29.90
CA PHE A 44 -5.98 14.89 -29.93
C PHE A 44 -6.84 14.84 -28.65
N LEU A 45 -7.13 13.64 -28.14
CA LEU A 45 -7.90 13.48 -26.92
C LEU A 45 -7.16 14.01 -25.68
N HIS A 46 -5.82 13.96 -25.66
CA HIS A 46 -5.02 14.55 -24.59
C HIS A 46 -4.83 16.06 -24.71
N GLU A 47 -4.52 16.57 -25.90
CA GLU A 47 -4.16 17.98 -26.11
C GLU A 47 -5.38 18.91 -26.13
N ASN A 48 -6.56 18.39 -26.51
CA ASN A 48 -7.72 19.23 -26.77
C ASN A 48 -8.64 19.37 -25.54
N PRO A 49 -8.86 20.58 -25.00
CA PRO A 49 -9.63 20.81 -23.78
C PRO A 49 -11.10 21.18 -24.02
N HIS A 50 -11.61 21.13 -25.26
CA HIS A 50 -12.95 21.64 -25.57
C HIS A 50 -13.95 20.59 -26.07
N TYR A 51 -13.53 19.34 -26.32
CA TYR A 51 -14.50 18.27 -26.64
C TYR A 51 -15.24 17.80 -25.38
N ASP A 52 -16.47 17.32 -25.60
CA ASP A 52 -17.32 16.69 -24.58
C ASP A 52 -16.93 15.20 -24.44
N SER A 53 -16.34 14.90 -23.29
CA SER A 53 -15.87 13.56 -22.93
C SER A 53 -16.97 12.50 -22.89
N ALA A 54 -18.20 12.84 -22.52
CA ALA A 54 -19.29 11.87 -22.43
C ALA A 54 -19.75 11.42 -23.82
N VAL A 55 -19.86 12.37 -24.75
CA VAL A 55 -20.27 12.11 -26.14
C VAL A 55 -19.20 11.33 -26.89
N ILE A 56 -17.93 11.68 -26.71
CA ILE A 56 -16.81 11.01 -27.37
C ILE A 56 -16.55 9.64 -26.75
N GLY A 57 -16.56 9.51 -25.42
CA GLY A 57 -16.41 8.23 -24.75
C GLY A 57 -17.46 7.22 -25.20
N LYS A 58 -18.74 7.62 -25.28
CA LYS A 58 -19.83 6.76 -25.78
C LYS A 58 -19.65 6.37 -27.25
N TYR A 59 -19.07 7.27 -28.05
CA TYR A 59 -18.75 6.96 -29.45
C TYR A 59 -17.58 5.98 -29.58
N CYS A 60 -16.56 6.12 -28.73
CA CYS A 60 -15.40 5.25 -28.71
C CYS A 60 -15.71 3.85 -28.17
N GLN A 61 -16.68 3.69 -27.25
CA GLN A 61 -17.08 2.39 -26.67
C GLN A 61 -17.26 1.28 -27.71
N HIS A 62 -17.87 1.58 -28.86
CA HIS A 62 -18.14 0.60 -29.91
C HIS A 62 -16.98 0.40 -30.91
N ARG A 63 -15.98 1.28 -30.91
CA ARG A 63 -14.88 1.27 -31.89
C ARG A 63 -13.55 0.90 -31.26
N ASP A 64 -13.17 1.63 -30.24
CA ASP A 64 -11.93 1.45 -29.49
C ASP A 64 -12.17 1.78 -28.01
N PRO A 65 -12.32 0.75 -27.17
CA PRO A 65 -12.49 0.91 -25.72
C PRO A 65 -11.34 1.66 -25.04
N HIS A 66 -10.11 1.62 -25.57
CA HIS A 66 -8.97 2.33 -24.99
C HIS A 66 -9.11 3.85 -25.17
N LEU A 67 -9.52 4.29 -26.36
CA LEU A 67 -9.80 5.71 -26.63
C LEU A 67 -10.97 6.23 -25.79
N ALA A 68 -11.95 5.36 -25.49
CA ALA A 68 -13.05 5.69 -24.61
C ALA A 68 -12.56 6.00 -23.19
N CYS A 69 -11.63 5.19 -22.67
CA CYS A 69 -11.00 5.46 -21.37
C CYS A 69 -10.34 6.85 -21.36
N ILE A 70 -9.47 7.16 -22.34
CA ILE A 70 -8.79 8.47 -22.40
C ILE A 70 -9.77 9.64 -22.39
N ALA A 71 -10.86 9.53 -23.17
CA ALA A 71 -11.89 10.56 -23.21
C ALA A 71 -12.58 10.74 -21.85
N TYR A 72 -12.95 9.63 -21.18
CA TYR A 72 -13.59 9.67 -19.87
C TYR A 72 -12.65 10.09 -18.73
N GLU A 73 -11.37 9.74 -18.81
CA GLU A 73 -10.35 10.16 -17.84
C GLU A 73 -10.27 11.68 -17.75
N ARG A 74 -10.31 12.36 -18.91
CA ARG A 74 -10.35 13.82 -18.98
C ARG A 74 -11.66 14.40 -18.45
N GLY A 75 -12.78 13.75 -18.75
CA GLY A 75 -14.12 14.20 -18.39
C GLY A 75 -14.53 13.93 -16.95
N GLN A 76 -13.69 13.21 -16.18
CA GLN A 76 -14.03 12.72 -14.83
C GLN A 76 -15.35 11.93 -14.80
N CYS A 77 -15.65 11.22 -15.90
CA CYS A 77 -16.86 10.40 -16.07
C CYS A 77 -16.58 8.99 -15.54
N ASP A 78 -16.51 8.89 -14.23
CA ASP A 78 -15.96 7.72 -13.54
C ASP A 78 -16.81 6.47 -13.70
N MET A 79 -18.13 6.64 -13.63
CA MET A 79 -19.09 5.55 -13.69
C MET A 79 -19.09 4.93 -15.09
N GLU A 80 -19.06 5.77 -16.11
CA GLU A 80 -18.94 5.35 -17.51
C GLU A 80 -17.59 4.67 -17.76
N LEU A 81 -16.49 5.21 -17.22
CA LEU A 81 -15.16 4.61 -17.34
C LEU A 81 -15.12 3.22 -16.69
N ILE A 82 -15.64 3.07 -15.47
CA ILE A 82 -15.73 1.75 -14.80
C ILE A 82 -16.51 0.77 -15.66
N HIS A 83 -17.67 1.19 -16.18
CA HIS A 83 -18.51 0.31 -17.00
C HIS A 83 -17.78 -0.17 -18.25
N VAL A 84 -17.13 0.72 -18.99
CA VAL A 84 -16.34 0.36 -20.19
C VAL A 84 -15.19 -0.57 -19.83
N CYS A 85 -14.46 -0.26 -18.76
CA CYS A 85 -13.34 -1.07 -18.34
C CYS A 85 -13.77 -2.47 -17.89
N ASN A 86 -14.89 -2.58 -17.18
CA ASN A 86 -15.43 -3.87 -16.74
C ASN A 86 -15.91 -4.71 -17.93
N GLU A 87 -16.63 -4.12 -18.89
CA GLU A 87 -17.12 -4.85 -20.07
C GLU A 87 -15.99 -5.30 -21.00
N ASN A 88 -14.95 -4.49 -21.15
CA ASN A 88 -13.84 -4.75 -22.08
C ASN A 88 -12.59 -5.33 -21.39
N SER A 89 -12.67 -5.67 -20.10
CA SER A 89 -11.55 -6.18 -19.30
C SER A 89 -10.30 -5.29 -19.30
N LEU A 90 -10.49 -3.97 -19.42
CA LEU A 90 -9.40 -2.96 -19.42
C LEU A 90 -8.96 -2.59 -18.00
N PHE A 91 -8.75 -3.59 -17.15
CA PHE A 91 -8.38 -3.39 -15.74
C PHE A 91 -7.03 -2.69 -15.56
N LYS A 92 -6.12 -2.81 -16.54
CA LYS A 92 -4.82 -2.14 -16.54
C LYS A 92 -4.93 -0.61 -16.69
N SER A 93 -5.84 -0.14 -17.53
CA SER A 93 -6.10 1.30 -17.68
C SER A 93 -6.87 1.82 -16.47
N LEU A 94 -7.89 1.07 -16.02
CA LEU A 94 -8.67 1.41 -14.84
C LEU A 94 -7.79 1.54 -13.60
N SER A 95 -6.87 0.60 -13.34
CA SER A 95 -5.99 0.64 -12.17
C SER A 95 -5.08 1.88 -12.16
N ARG A 96 -4.52 2.26 -13.30
CA ARG A 96 -3.72 3.49 -13.43
C ARG A 96 -4.54 4.74 -13.18
N TYR A 97 -5.75 4.80 -13.71
CA TYR A 97 -6.65 5.92 -13.50
C TYR A 97 -7.06 6.05 -12.03
N MET A 98 -7.41 4.94 -11.37
CA MET A 98 -7.76 4.90 -9.95
C MET A 98 -6.67 5.51 -9.06
N VAL A 99 -5.42 5.11 -9.29
CA VAL A 99 -4.28 5.57 -8.51
C VAL A 99 -4.04 7.08 -8.73
N ARG A 100 -4.04 7.55 -9.99
CA ARG A 100 -3.85 8.98 -10.32
C ARG A 100 -4.97 9.88 -9.81
N ARG A 101 -6.21 9.39 -9.82
CA ARG A 101 -7.38 10.19 -9.45
C ARG A 101 -7.46 10.47 -7.95
N ARG A 102 -6.91 9.58 -7.13
CA ARG A 102 -6.86 9.71 -5.66
C ARG A 102 -8.22 9.97 -4.99
N ASP A 103 -9.34 9.62 -5.63
CA ASP A 103 -10.67 9.89 -5.10
C ASP A 103 -11.18 8.73 -4.22
N PRO A 104 -11.44 8.95 -2.91
CA PRO A 104 -11.88 7.88 -2.02
C PRO A 104 -13.26 7.32 -2.37
N GLY A 105 -14.17 8.13 -2.91
CA GLY A 105 -15.51 7.70 -3.31
C GLY A 105 -15.46 6.70 -4.47
N PHE A 106 -14.57 6.96 -5.42
CA PHE A 106 -14.27 6.06 -6.54
C PHE A 106 -13.71 4.72 -6.07
N TRP A 107 -12.73 4.74 -5.17
CA TRP A 107 -12.20 3.51 -4.57
C TRP A 107 -13.28 2.71 -3.84
N ALA A 108 -14.10 3.38 -3.03
CA ALA A 108 -15.18 2.73 -2.29
C ALA A 108 -16.21 2.08 -3.21
N HIS A 109 -16.52 2.68 -4.37
CA HIS A 109 -17.43 2.10 -5.35
C HIS A 109 -16.85 0.87 -6.05
N VAL A 110 -15.57 0.94 -6.40
CA VAL A 110 -14.90 -0.12 -7.14
C VAL A 110 -14.59 -1.34 -6.26
N LEU A 111 -14.22 -1.10 -5.00
CA LEU A 111 -13.87 -2.15 -4.02
C LEU A 111 -15.09 -2.80 -3.35
N GLN A 112 -16.32 -2.45 -3.75
CA GLN A 112 -17.54 -3.07 -3.20
C GLN A 112 -17.54 -4.59 -3.36
N GLU A 113 -18.01 -5.30 -2.33
CA GLU A 113 -18.09 -6.77 -2.33
C GLU A 113 -19.00 -7.33 -3.42
N GLY A 114 -20.00 -6.55 -3.87
CA GLY A 114 -20.91 -6.93 -4.95
C GLY A 114 -20.28 -6.88 -6.35
N ASN A 115 -19.07 -6.33 -6.50
CA ASN A 115 -18.42 -6.20 -7.79
C ASN A 115 -17.69 -7.50 -8.18
N SER A 116 -18.21 -8.20 -9.20
CA SER A 116 -17.61 -9.43 -9.73
C SER A 116 -16.20 -9.23 -10.32
N TYR A 117 -15.86 -8.00 -10.68
CA TYR A 117 -14.56 -7.64 -11.26
C TYR A 117 -13.55 -7.09 -10.24
N ARG A 118 -13.89 -7.11 -8.95
CA ARG A 118 -13.04 -6.58 -7.87
C ARG A 118 -11.67 -7.24 -7.84
N ARG A 119 -11.60 -8.57 -7.86
CA ARG A 119 -10.33 -9.30 -7.72
C ARG A 119 -9.36 -9.06 -8.88
N PRO A 120 -9.78 -9.22 -10.17
CA PRO A 120 -8.91 -8.90 -11.30
C PRO A 120 -8.38 -7.47 -11.27
N LEU A 121 -9.18 -6.52 -10.80
CA LEU A 121 -8.76 -5.13 -10.73
C LEU A 121 -7.75 -4.87 -9.62
N ILE A 122 -7.95 -5.45 -8.43
CA ILE A 122 -6.96 -5.40 -7.34
C ILE A 122 -5.63 -5.97 -7.83
N ASP A 123 -5.65 -7.15 -8.46
CA ASP A 123 -4.45 -7.80 -8.99
C ASP A 123 -3.71 -6.85 -9.98
N GLN A 124 -4.44 -6.13 -10.83
CA GLN A 124 -3.84 -5.14 -11.74
C GLN A 124 -3.34 -3.85 -11.07
N VAL A 125 -3.96 -3.43 -9.96
CA VAL A 125 -3.46 -2.32 -9.13
C VAL A 125 -2.11 -2.71 -8.51
N VAL A 126 -2.02 -3.90 -7.92
CA VAL A 126 -0.78 -4.43 -7.32
C VAL A 126 0.30 -4.66 -8.37
N GLN A 127 -0.06 -5.25 -9.52
CA GLN A 127 0.92 -5.65 -10.52
C GLN A 127 1.44 -4.48 -11.38
N THR A 128 0.55 -3.59 -11.82
CA THR A 128 0.90 -2.55 -12.80
C THR A 128 0.97 -1.17 -12.15
N ALA A 129 -0.13 -0.69 -11.58
CA ALA A 129 -0.26 0.72 -11.24
C ALA A 129 0.73 1.15 -10.15
N LEU A 130 0.90 0.34 -9.11
CA LEU A 130 1.83 0.62 -8.02
C LEU A 130 3.31 0.48 -8.41
N SER A 131 3.62 -0.31 -9.44
CA SER A 131 4.99 -0.41 -9.97
C SER A 131 5.36 0.75 -10.89
N GLU A 132 4.38 1.40 -11.51
CA GLU A 132 4.60 2.55 -12.40
C GLU A 132 4.58 3.89 -11.65
N THR A 133 3.87 3.97 -10.54
CA THR A 133 3.79 5.17 -9.70
C THR A 133 5.03 5.30 -8.79
N GLN A 134 5.62 6.49 -8.77
CA GLN A 134 6.69 6.87 -7.83
C GLN A 134 6.25 7.93 -6.82
N ASP A 135 4.96 8.25 -6.78
CA ASP A 135 4.42 9.29 -5.90
C ASP A 135 3.96 8.69 -4.55
N PRO A 136 4.46 9.20 -3.39
CA PRO A 136 4.05 8.73 -2.07
C PRO A 136 2.56 8.95 -1.77
N ASP A 137 1.94 9.97 -2.34
CA ASP A 137 0.53 10.28 -2.09
C ASP A 137 -0.38 9.25 -2.74
N ASP A 138 -0.06 8.80 -3.94
CA ASP A 138 -0.78 7.76 -4.68
C ASP A 138 -0.84 6.46 -3.86
N ILE A 139 0.31 6.06 -3.28
CA ILE A 139 0.41 4.88 -2.41
C ILE A 139 -0.40 5.11 -1.14
N THR A 140 -0.27 6.27 -0.51
CA THR A 140 -0.97 6.58 0.75
C THR A 140 -2.49 6.53 0.59
N VAL A 141 -3.02 7.08 -0.51
CA VAL A 141 -4.46 7.05 -0.80
C VAL A 141 -4.92 5.63 -1.11
N THR A 142 -4.13 4.88 -1.89
CA THR A 142 -4.41 3.47 -2.18
C THR A 142 -4.49 2.66 -0.88
N VAL A 143 -3.47 2.73 -0.02
CA VAL A 143 -3.45 2.03 1.28
C VAL A 143 -4.67 2.39 2.14
N LYS A 144 -5.02 3.68 2.24
CA LYS A 144 -6.22 4.12 2.98
C LYS A 144 -7.51 3.55 2.41
N ALA A 145 -7.62 3.46 1.09
CA ALA A 145 -8.78 2.87 0.43
C ALA A 145 -8.93 1.39 0.78
N PHE A 146 -7.85 0.61 0.72
CA PHE A 146 -7.87 -0.82 1.09
C PHE A 146 -8.13 -1.04 2.58
N MET A 147 -7.60 -0.19 3.46
CA MET A 147 -7.93 -0.21 4.90
C MET A 147 -9.42 0.07 5.15
N THR A 148 -10.01 1.01 4.41
CA THR A 148 -11.44 1.35 4.55
C THR A 148 -12.35 0.26 3.97
N ALA A 149 -11.88 -0.45 2.96
CA ALA A 149 -12.58 -1.57 2.34
C ALA A 149 -12.45 -2.89 3.13
N ASP A 150 -11.74 -2.90 4.26
CA ASP A 150 -11.50 -4.06 5.11
C ASP A 150 -10.87 -5.26 4.36
N LEU A 151 -9.87 -4.97 3.52
CA LEU A 151 -9.15 -5.96 2.72
C LEU A 151 -7.69 -6.09 3.21
N PRO A 152 -7.44 -6.75 4.36
CA PRO A 152 -6.11 -6.76 4.96
C PRO A 152 -5.10 -7.64 4.21
N ASN A 153 -5.53 -8.75 3.58
CA ASN A 153 -4.63 -9.64 2.85
C ASN A 153 -4.10 -8.96 1.58
N GLU A 154 -4.98 -8.33 0.82
CA GLU A 154 -4.61 -7.53 -0.35
C GLU A 154 -3.75 -6.32 0.04
N LEU A 155 -3.99 -5.73 1.21
CA LEU A 155 -3.17 -4.64 1.71
C LEU A 155 -1.74 -5.09 2.06
N ILE A 156 -1.57 -6.30 2.61
CA ILE A 156 -0.25 -6.89 2.85
C ILE A 156 0.50 -7.08 1.53
N GLU A 157 -0.13 -7.69 0.52
CA GLU A 157 0.49 -7.88 -0.81
C GLU A 157 0.95 -6.55 -1.43
N ILE A 158 0.13 -5.50 -1.31
CA ILE A 158 0.47 -4.14 -1.76
C ILE A 158 1.68 -3.60 -1.01
N LEU A 159 1.65 -3.66 0.32
CA LEU A 159 2.70 -3.09 1.16
C LEU A 159 4.02 -3.85 1.02
N GLU A 160 4.00 -5.17 0.91
CA GLU A 160 5.18 -5.97 0.60
C GLU A 160 5.82 -5.50 -0.69
N LYS A 161 5.05 -5.40 -1.77
CA LYS A 161 5.59 -5.02 -3.07
C LYS A 161 6.15 -3.58 -3.05
N VAL A 162 5.44 -2.65 -2.41
CA VAL A 162 5.88 -1.26 -2.33
C VAL A 162 7.12 -1.11 -1.46
N VAL A 163 7.14 -1.70 -0.26
CA VAL A 163 8.22 -1.54 0.73
C VAL A 163 9.46 -2.36 0.35
N LEU A 164 9.29 -3.53 -0.27
CA LEU A 164 10.40 -4.43 -0.61
C LEU A 164 11.02 -4.12 -1.98
N ASP A 165 10.23 -3.78 -3.00
CA ASP A 165 10.75 -3.58 -4.36
C ASP A 165 11.30 -2.15 -4.57
N ASN A 166 10.80 -1.17 -3.81
CA ASN A 166 11.20 0.23 -3.99
C ASN A 166 11.99 0.74 -2.79
N PRO A 167 13.29 1.03 -2.92
CA PRO A 167 14.12 1.47 -1.80
C PRO A 167 13.64 2.80 -1.19
N SER A 168 13.12 3.72 -2.01
CA SER A 168 12.57 5.00 -1.53
C SER A 168 11.36 4.82 -0.63
N PHE A 169 10.49 3.84 -0.91
CA PHE A 169 9.34 3.53 -0.08
C PHE A 169 9.67 2.61 1.08
N GLY A 170 10.67 1.76 0.89
CA GLY A 170 11.26 0.91 1.91
C GLY A 170 11.70 1.72 3.12
N GLU A 171 12.25 2.93 2.96
CA GLU A 171 12.73 3.73 4.09
C GLU A 171 11.62 4.46 4.86
N HIS A 172 10.37 4.50 4.36
CA HIS A 172 9.29 5.22 5.02
C HIS A 172 8.74 4.48 6.24
N ARG A 173 9.04 5.02 7.43
CA ARG A 173 8.55 4.55 8.74
C ARG A 173 7.06 4.22 8.77
N ASN A 174 6.20 5.10 8.23
CA ASN A 174 4.76 4.91 8.28
C ASN A 174 4.28 3.69 7.48
N LEU A 175 4.91 3.42 6.33
CA LEU A 175 4.57 2.26 5.49
C LEU A 175 5.05 0.96 6.15
N GLN A 176 6.26 0.95 6.72
CA GLN A 176 6.75 -0.19 7.49
C GLN A 176 5.87 -0.49 8.71
N ASN A 177 5.47 0.55 9.47
CA ASN A 177 4.53 0.41 10.58
C ASN A 177 3.22 -0.20 10.10
N LEU A 178 2.65 0.32 9.01
CA LEU A 178 1.40 -0.21 8.47
C LEU A 178 1.52 -1.67 8.02
N LEU A 179 2.63 -2.07 7.39
CA LEU A 179 2.86 -3.46 6.97
C LEU A 179 2.86 -4.39 8.18
N ILE A 180 3.67 -4.08 9.20
CA ILE A 180 3.78 -4.91 10.40
C ILE A 180 2.44 -4.95 11.16
N LEU A 181 1.79 -3.80 11.35
CA LEU A 181 0.52 -3.74 12.09
C LEU A 181 -0.63 -4.44 11.37
N THR A 182 -0.65 -4.40 10.04
CA THR A 182 -1.65 -5.12 9.24
C THR A 182 -1.39 -6.62 9.31
N ALA A 183 -0.12 -7.05 9.18
CA ALA A 183 0.27 -8.44 9.37
C ALA A 183 -0.11 -8.96 10.76
N ILE A 184 0.18 -8.20 11.83
CA ILE A 184 -0.23 -8.58 13.20
C ILE A 184 -1.75 -8.78 13.32
N LYS A 185 -2.58 -8.06 12.57
CA LYS A 185 -4.04 -8.21 12.65
C LYS A 185 -4.60 -9.34 11.79
N ALA A 186 -3.96 -9.67 10.68
CA ALA A 186 -4.51 -10.55 9.65
C ALA A 186 -3.73 -11.86 9.46
N ASP A 187 -2.40 -11.82 9.53
CA ASP A 187 -1.53 -12.98 9.40
C ASP A 187 -0.26 -12.86 10.25
N HIS A 188 -0.26 -13.56 11.39
CA HIS A 188 0.85 -13.59 12.32
C HIS A 188 2.09 -14.31 11.79
N SER A 189 1.96 -15.17 10.77
CA SER A 189 3.02 -16.08 10.32
C SER A 189 4.24 -15.35 9.74
N HIS A 190 4.00 -14.22 9.07
CA HIS A 190 5.02 -13.43 8.38
C HIS A 190 5.57 -12.26 9.21
N VAL A 191 4.97 -11.97 10.37
CA VAL A 191 5.34 -10.84 11.24
C VAL A 191 6.82 -10.89 11.63
N MET A 192 7.33 -12.07 11.96
CA MET A 192 8.74 -12.26 12.34
C MET A 192 9.70 -11.96 11.19
N GLU A 193 9.34 -12.34 9.96
CA GLU A 193 10.15 -12.06 8.77
C GLU A 193 10.23 -10.54 8.53
N TYR A 194 9.09 -9.84 8.60
CA TYR A 194 9.05 -8.39 8.44
C TYR A 194 9.88 -7.67 9.51
N ILE A 195 9.79 -8.09 10.78
CA ILE A 195 10.59 -7.54 11.88
C ILE A 195 12.08 -7.67 11.61
N GLN A 196 12.52 -8.80 11.04
CA GLN A 196 13.93 -9.05 10.72
C GLN A 196 14.40 -8.22 9.53
N ARG A 197 13.57 -8.08 8.49
CA ARG A 197 13.94 -7.39 7.24
C ARG A 197 13.82 -5.86 7.30
N LEU A 198 12.91 -5.33 8.12
CA LEU A 198 12.63 -3.90 8.22
C LEU A 198 13.39 -3.26 9.38
N ASP A 199 13.91 -2.04 9.20
CA ASP A 199 14.75 -1.35 10.20
C ASP A 199 14.23 0.02 10.64
N ASN A 200 13.30 0.63 9.90
CA ASN A 200 12.90 2.04 10.07
C ASN A 200 11.52 2.22 10.72
N TYR A 201 10.95 1.18 11.34
CA TYR A 201 9.65 1.24 12.02
C TYR A 201 9.76 1.74 13.47
N ASP A 202 8.62 2.11 14.05
CA ASP A 202 8.54 2.60 15.44
C ASP A 202 8.54 1.41 16.42
N ALA A 203 9.74 1.05 16.91
CA ALA A 203 9.92 -0.15 17.71
C ALA A 203 9.12 -0.19 19.02
N PRO A 204 9.07 0.87 19.86
CA PRO A 204 8.23 0.87 21.06
C PRO A 204 6.74 0.68 20.76
N ASP A 205 6.20 1.42 19.78
CA ASP A 205 4.77 1.37 19.47
C ASP A 205 4.37 0.03 18.85
N VAL A 206 5.14 -0.45 17.88
CA VAL A 206 4.91 -1.76 17.24
C VAL A 206 5.01 -2.86 18.29
N ALA A 207 6.06 -2.89 19.12
CA ALA A 207 6.22 -3.93 20.13
C ALA A 207 5.10 -3.95 21.17
N ASN A 208 4.59 -2.80 21.61
CA ASN A 208 3.44 -2.72 22.52
C ASN A 208 2.18 -3.33 21.90
N ILE A 209 1.95 -3.09 20.62
CA ILE A 209 0.83 -3.69 19.89
C ILE A 209 1.04 -5.20 19.77
N THR A 210 2.25 -5.64 19.40
CA THR A 210 2.62 -7.06 19.30
C THR A 210 2.38 -7.81 20.63
N ILE A 211 2.71 -7.21 21.78
CA ILE A 211 2.39 -7.76 23.12
C ILE A 211 0.88 -7.87 23.35
N THR A 212 0.11 -6.88 22.90
CA THR A 212 -1.36 -6.85 23.04
C THR A 212 -2.02 -7.99 22.26
N PHE A 213 -1.41 -8.42 21.15
CA PHE A 213 -1.82 -9.57 20.34
C PHE A 213 -1.17 -10.90 20.77
N GLU A 214 -0.54 -10.96 21.95
CA GLU A 214 0.10 -12.16 22.52
C GLU A 214 1.30 -12.71 21.72
N LEU A 215 1.88 -11.92 20.81
CA LEU A 215 3.05 -12.28 20.00
C LEU A 215 4.36 -11.94 20.71
N TYR A 216 4.66 -12.67 21.79
CA TYR A 216 5.74 -12.27 22.69
C TYR A 216 7.17 -12.48 22.12
N GLU A 217 7.38 -13.48 21.25
CA GLU A 217 8.70 -13.72 20.63
C GLU A 217 9.05 -12.62 19.63
N GLU A 218 8.07 -12.19 18.84
CA GLU A 218 8.17 -11.08 17.89
C GLU A 218 8.45 -9.77 18.63
N ALA A 219 7.71 -9.50 19.71
CA ALA A 219 7.94 -8.32 20.56
C ALA A 219 9.35 -8.32 21.16
N PHE A 220 9.82 -9.47 21.64
CA PHE A 220 11.19 -9.62 22.14
C PHE A 220 12.24 -9.37 21.03
N ALA A 221 12.01 -9.90 19.82
CA ALA A 221 12.90 -9.68 18.68
C ALA A 221 13.01 -8.19 18.30
N ILE A 222 11.89 -7.46 18.32
CA ILE A 222 11.87 -6.00 18.10
C ILE A 222 12.73 -5.29 19.15
N PHE A 223 12.47 -5.52 20.45
CA PHE A 223 13.23 -4.81 21.49
C PHE A 223 14.72 -5.14 21.48
N LYS A 224 15.07 -6.40 21.17
CA LYS A 224 16.47 -6.82 20.99
C LYS A 224 17.12 -6.10 19.81
N LYS A 225 16.41 -5.92 18.70
CA LYS A 225 16.92 -5.26 17.50
C LYS A 225 17.21 -3.78 17.72
N PHE A 226 16.37 -3.10 18.50
CA PHE A 226 16.50 -1.67 18.81
C PHE A 226 17.26 -1.37 20.11
N ASN A 227 17.91 -2.37 20.72
CA ASN A 227 18.67 -2.24 21.97
C ASN A 227 17.88 -1.66 23.16
N VAL A 228 16.56 -1.88 23.20
CA VAL A 228 15.72 -1.47 24.34
C VAL A 228 15.69 -2.60 25.36
N ASN A 229 16.82 -2.80 26.03
CA ASN A 229 17.09 -3.97 26.87
C ASN A 229 16.15 -4.10 28.08
N THR A 230 15.75 -2.96 28.67
CA THR A 230 14.81 -2.92 29.81
C THR A 230 13.42 -3.44 29.46
N SER A 231 12.93 -3.13 28.25
CA SER A 231 11.63 -3.61 27.77
C SER A 231 11.74 -5.05 27.27
N ALA A 232 12.83 -5.42 26.60
CA ALA A 232 13.10 -6.79 26.17
C ALA A 232 13.06 -7.79 27.34
N ILE A 233 13.77 -7.49 28.43
CA ILE A 233 13.80 -8.41 29.57
C ILE A 233 12.45 -8.48 30.29
N LYS A 234 11.70 -7.38 30.31
CA LYS A 234 10.36 -7.35 30.87
C LYS A 234 9.41 -8.27 30.10
N VAL A 235 9.50 -8.32 28.77
CA VAL A 235 8.73 -9.27 27.96
C VAL A 235 9.10 -10.72 28.28
N LEU A 236 10.40 -11.02 28.43
CA LEU A 236 10.85 -12.37 28.79
C LEU A 236 10.35 -12.81 30.18
N ILE A 237 10.35 -11.88 31.14
CA ILE A 237 9.98 -12.12 32.53
C ILE A 237 8.45 -12.22 32.70
N ASP A 238 7.72 -11.20 32.26
CA ASP A 238 6.30 -11.03 32.58
C ASP A 238 5.41 -11.86 31.64
N ASN A 239 5.75 -11.92 30.35
CA ASN A 239 4.93 -12.58 29.33
C ASN A 239 5.40 -14.01 29.03
N ILE A 240 6.66 -14.17 28.60
CA ILE A 240 7.21 -15.49 28.20
C ILE A 240 7.46 -16.37 29.43
N LYS A 241 7.73 -15.76 30.59
CA LYS A 241 8.04 -16.42 31.88
C LYS A 241 9.21 -17.41 31.80
N ASN A 242 10.16 -17.15 30.89
CA ASN A 242 11.35 -17.97 30.74
C ASN A 242 12.56 -17.25 31.39
N LEU A 243 12.78 -17.58 32.66
CA LEU A 243 13.84 -16.97 33.47
C LEU A 243 15.25 -17.36 33.00
N ASP A 244 15.42 -18.54 32.41
CA ASP A 244 16.71 -19.00 31.89
C ASP A 244 17.14 -18.17 30.68
N ARG A 245 16.22 -17.94 29.71
CA ARG A 245 16.47 -17.02 28.58
C ARG A 245 16.65 -15.58 29.04
N ALA A 246 15.93 -15.15 30.09
CA ALA A 246 16.12 -13.83 30.68
C ALA A 246 17.50 -13.66 31.32
N TYR A 247 18.03 -14.71 31.96
CA TYR A 247 19.37 -14.74 32.52
C TYR A 247 20.45 -14.69 31.43
N GLU A 248 20.34 -15.52 30.38
CA GLU A 248 21.26 -15.48 29.23
C GLU A 248 21.26 -14.10 28.54
N PHE A 249 20.10 -13.46 28.45
CA PHE A 249 19.97 -12.11 27.90
C PHE A 249 20.63 -11.06 28.80
N ALA A 250 20.44 -11.16 30.12
CA ALA A 250 21.06 -10.25 31.09
C ALA A 250 22.60 -10.36 31.11
N GLU A 251 23.14 -11.58 31.02
CA GLU A 251 24.60 -11.78 30.89
C GLU A 251 25.17 -11.15 29.62
N ARG A 252 24.44 -11.23 28.50
CA ARG A 252 24.89 -10.62 27.23
C ARG A 252 24.82 -9.10 27.24
N CYS A 253 23.75 -8.52 27.78
CA CYS A 253 23.59 -7.07 27.85
C CYS A 253 24.53 -6.44 28.91
N ASN A 254 24.78 -7.15 30.01
CA ASN A 254 25.63 -6.72 31.13
C ASN A 254 25.28 -5.31 31.66
N GLU A 255 23.99 -4.98 31.72
CA GLU A 255 23.48 -3.69 32.20
C GLU A 255 22.87 -3.82 33.60
N PRO A 256 23.15 -2.87 34.52
CA PRO A 256 22.67 -2.96 35.90
C PRO A 256 21.13 -2.86 36.02
N GLU A 257 20.49 -2.14 35.09
CA GLU A 257 19.03 -2.01 35.04
C GLU A 257 18.35 -3.35 34.72
N VAL A 258 18.93 -4.09 33.77
CA VAL A 258 18.45 -5.41 33.32
C VAL A 258 18.59 -6.44 34.45
N TRP A 259 19.73 -6.46 35.13
CA TRP A 259 19.96 -7.30 36.31
C TRP A 259 19.01 -6.99 37.46
N SER A 260 18.72 -5.71 37.70
CA SER A 260 17.78 -5.28 38.74
C SER A 260 16.37 -5.79 38.48
N LEU A 261 15.91 -5.75 37.22
CA LEU A 261 14.62 -6.28 36.81
C LEU A 261 14.55 -7.81 36.94
N LEU A 262 15.62 -8.51 36.53
CA LEU A 262 15.73 -9.97 36.67
C LEU A 262 15.71 -10.41 38.14
N ALA A 263 16.51 -9.76 38.98
CA ALA A 263 16.55 -10.05 40.42
C ALA A 263 15.18 -9.83 41.07
N GLY A 264 14.50 -8.72 40.73
CA GLY A 264 13.13 -8.46 41.19
C GLY A 264 12.14 -9.55 40.77
N ALA A 265 12.29 -10.09 39.56
CA ALA A 265 11.44 -11.18 39.07
C ALA A 265 11.72 -12.54 39.71
N GLN A 266 12.99 -12.87 39.92
CA GLN A 266 13.40 -14.10 40.59
C GLN A 266 12.96 -14.14 42.06
N LEU A 267 13.01 -12.99 42.73
CA LEU A 267 12.45 -12.81 44.07
C LEU A 267 10.93 -13.06 44.09
N ARG A 268 10.19 -12.55 43.10
CA ARG A 268 8.73 -12.77 42.98
C ARG A 268 8.36 -14.23 42.68
N ASN A 269 9.16 -14.92 41.86
CA ASN A 269 8.91 -16.31 41.46
C ASN A 269 9.48 -17.36 42.45
N ASN A 270 9.97 -16.95 43.63
CA ASN A 270 10.45 -17.84 44.69
C ASN A 270 11.60 -18.78 44.26
N VAL A 271 12.31 -18.44 43.17
CA VAL A 271 13.46 -19.21 42.63
C VAL A 271 14.75 -18.93 43.42
N VAL A 272 14.63 -18.11 44.47
CA VAL A 272 15.71 -17.66 45.38
C VAL A 272 16.49 -18.82 46.01
N LYS A 273 15.96 -20.04 46.02
CA LYS A 273 16.68 -21.21 46.55
C LYS A 273 17.87 -21.68 45.71
N TYR A 274 17.95 -21.35 44.41
CA TYR A 274 19.04 -21.85 43.56
C TYR A 274 20.19 -20.85 43.30
N MET A 275 20.02 -19.56 43.57
CA MET A 275 21.04 -18.55 43.21
C MET A 275 21.88 -18.01 44.38
N ILE A 276 21.64 -18.45 45.61
CA ILE A 276 22.48 -18.04 46.75
C ILE A 276 23.85 -18.75 46.76
N ASN A 277 24.08 -19.79 45.96
CA ASN A 277 25.33 -20.58 46.02
C ASN A 277 26.06 -20.71 44.67
N PRO A 278 26.64 -19.61 44.16
CA PRO A 278 28.09 -19.68 43.88
C PRO A 278 28.90 -18.41 44.25
N LEU A 279 28.28 -17.35 44.80
CA LEU A 279 29.02 -16.13 45.19
C LEU A 279 29.69 -16.23 46.58
N ALA A 280 29.33 -17.24 47.39
CA ALA A 280 29.87 -17.42 48.74
C ALA A 280 31.09 -18.37 48.84
N GLU A 281 31.54 -18.99 47.75
CA GLU A 281 32.73 -19.89 47.75
C GLU A 281 33.94 -19.28 47.03
N GLY A 282 33.92 -17.99 46.69
CA GLY A 282 35.02 -17.30 45.99
C GLY A 282 35.95 -16.45 46.87
N GLU A 283 35.58 -16.16 48.11
CA GLU A 283 36.40 -15.39 49.06
C GLU A 283 36.69 -16.23 50.30
N ASP A 284 37.51 -17.28 50.17
CA ASP A 284 38.32 -17.80 51.28
C ASP A 284 39.27 -18.91 50.78
N ALA A 285 40.50 -18.52 50.41
CA ALA A 285 41.74 -19.24 50.69
C ALA A 285 42.87 -18.79 49.74
N GLN A 286 43.76 -17.93 50.22
CA GLN A 286 45.22 -18.16 50.23
C GLN A 286 45.96 -16.96 50.87
N LEU A 287 46.17 -17.05 52.19
CA LEU A 287 47.39 -16.64 52.89
C LEU A 287 47.82 -17.83 53.75
#